data_AF-A0AAW0XGT7-F1
#
_entry.id   AF-A0AAW0XGT7-F1
#
_cell.length_a   1.000
_cell.length_b   1.000
_cell.length_c   1.000
_cell.angle_alpha   90.00
_cell.angle_beta   90.00
_cell.angle_gamma   90.00
#
_symmetry.space_group_name_H-M   'P 1'
#
loop_
_entity.id
_entity.type
_entity.pdbx_description
1 polymer ?
#
loop_
_entity_poly.entity_id
_entity_poly.type
_entity_poly.pdbx_seq_one_letter_code
_entity_poly.pdbx_strand_id
1 'polypeptide(L)'
;MVLSGALSILTIAVAEKGVMVAVLAMMGRLLVNITYNIGLQYVAELLPTVVRAQGVAGVHIAGYLSALFSPVIVYLGTLSPLVPLVVLGVASVIGGFVALILPETLHRDLPQTLADGENFGKEQAFFYFPCITKDAQSSQPLALGEFGQQPSFIRHRPQLRASLRGETYRSSLIRHRREVLCIPVVE
;
A
#
# COMPACT_ATOMS: atom_id res chain seq x y z
N MET A 1 8.46 0.31 -8.76
CA MET A 1 9.29 -0.48 -9.71
C MET A 1 9.64 0.28 -10.99
N VAL A 2 8.66 0.78 -11.77
CA VAL A 2 8.94 1.47 -13.06
C VAL A 2 9.95 2.62 -12.93
N LEU A 3 9.78 3.50 -11.93
CA LEU A 3 10.72 4.61 -11.69
C LEU A 3 12.15 4.14 -11.41
N SER A 4 12.30 3.06 -10.63
CA SER A 4 13.62 2.50 -10.34
C SER A 4 14.30 1.99 -11.62
N GLY A 5 13.57 1.27 -12.46
CA GLY A 5 14.07 0.78 -13.74
C GLY A 5 14.42 1.91 -14.72
N ALA A 6 13.61 2.97 -14.76
CA ALA A 6 13.91 4.15 -15.55
C ALA A 6 15.20 4.84 -15.09
N LEU A 7 15.43 4.98 -13.78
CA LEU A 7 16.69 5.51 -13.23
C LEU A 7 17.88 4.61 -13.56
N SER A 8 17.72 3.28 -13.52
CA SER A 8 18.77 2.33 -13.92
C SER A 8 19.10 2.43 -15.41
N ILE A 9 18.11 2.58 -16.29
CA ILE A 9 18.34 2.78 -17.74
C ILE A 9 18.98 4.15 -18.01
N LEU A 10 18.58 5.19 -17.27
CA LEU A 10 19.14 6.54 -17.37
C LEU A 10 20.65 6.57 -17.06
N THR A 11 21.17 5.65 -16.25
CA THR A 11 22.62 5.54 -16.00
C THR A 11 23.45 5.26 -17.25
N ILE A 12 22.85 4.71 -18.30
CA ILE A 12 23.52 4.49 -19.60
C ILE A 12 23.70 5.83 -20.33
N ALA A 13 22.70 6.71 -20.27
CA ALA A 13 22.72 8.01 -20.92
C ALA A 13 23.71 8.98 -20.23
N VAL A 14 23.87 8.83 -18.92
CA VAL A 14 24.85 9.58 -18.13
C VAL A 14 26.18 8.84 -18.17
N ALA A 15 26.89 8.97 -19.30
CA ALA A 15 28.18 8.32 -19.55
C ALA A 15 29.37 8.91 -18.75
N GLU A 16 29.12 9.85 -17.82
CA GLU A 16 30.17 10.47 -17.01
C GLU A 16 30.52 9.61 -15.79
N LYS A 17 31.76 9.11 -15.77
CA LYS A 17 32.29 8.32 -14.66
C LYS A 17 32.44 9.16 -13.40
N GLY A 18 32.02 8.61 -12.26
CA GLY A 18 32.59 8.95 -10.96
C GLY A 18 31.65 8.86 -9.77
N VAL A 19 30.58 9.66 -9.74
CA VAL A 19 29.70 9.77 -8.55
C VAL A 19 28.22 9.76 -8.94
N MET A 20 27.87 10.44 -10.04
CA MET A 20 26.47 10.57 -10.47
C MET A 20 25.83 9.21 -10.76
N VAL A 21 26.54 8.31 -11.44
CA VAL A 21 26.10 6.93 -11.68
C VAL A 21 25.87 6.17 -10.37
N ALA A 22 26.74 6.34 -9.38
CA ALA A 22 26.57 5.69 -8.08
C ALA A 22 25.34 6.22 -7.33
N VAL A 23 25.11 7.54 -7.35
CA VAL A 23 23.92 8.17 -6.75
C VAL A 23 22.64 7.66 -7.42
N LEU A 24 22.59 7.65 -8.76
CA LEU A 24 21.47 7.12 -9.53
C LEU A 24 21.21 5.63 -9.22
N ALA A 25 22.27 4.81 -9.16
CA ALA A 25 22.16 3.39 -8.82
C ALA A 25 21.66 3.16 -7.39
N MET A 26 22.15 3.94 -6.41
CA MET A 26 21.69 3.84 -5.03
C MET A 26 20.24 4.28 -4.88
N MET A 27 19.84 5.35 -5.57
CA MET A 27 18.44 5.79 -5.60
C MET A 27 17.52 4.72 -6.19
N GLY A 28 17.94 4.10 -7.30
CA GLY A 28 17.25 2.94 -7.88
C GLY A 28 17.09 1.79 -6.88
N ARG A 29 18.17 1.41 -6.18
CA ARG A 29 18.16 0.36 -5.15
C ARG A 29 17.19 0.65 -4.01
N LEU A 30 17.16 1.88 -3.51
CA LEU A 30 16.23 2.29 -2.46
C LEU A 30 14.78 2.15 -2.91
N LEU A 31 14.46 2.60 -4.13
CA LEU A 31 13.11 2.49 -4.70
C LEU A 31 12.67 1.03 -4.88
N VAL A 32 13.56 0.14 -5.30
CA VAL A 32 13.27 -1.31 -5.36
C VAL A 32 12.97 -1.83 -3.96
N ASN A 33 13.81 -1.51 -2.97
CA ASN A 33 13.65 -1.99 -1.61
C ASN A 33 12.32 -1.54 -0.98
N ILE A 34 11.95 -0.28 -1.18
CA ILE A 34 10.66 0.25 -0.72
C ILE A 34 9.51 -0.52 -1.38
N THR A 35 9.56 -0.68 -2.71
CA THR A 35 8.48 -1.38 -3.42
C THR A 35 8.38 -2.85 -3.00
N TYR A 36 9.51 -3.52 -2.76
CA TYR A 36 9.54 -4.91 -2.31
C TYR A 36 8.90 -5.08 -0.93
N ASN A 37 9.24 -4.23 0.04
CA ASN A 37 8.64 -4.29 1.38
C ASN A 37 7.13 -4.04 1.35
N ILE A 38 6.68 -3.04 0.59
CA ILE A 38 5.25 -2.75 0.43
C ILE A 38 4.55 -3.93 -0.26
N GLY A 39 5.15 -4.50 -1.32
CA GLY A 39 4.57 -5.63 -2.05
C GLY A 39 4.40 -6.87 -1.18
N LEU A 40 5.38 -7.19 -0.33
CA LEU A 40 5.24 -8.32 0.61
C LEU A 40 4.12 -8.09 1.63
N GLN A 41 4.01 -6.88 2.17
CA GLN A 41 2.95 -6.53 3.10
C GLN A 41 1.57 -6.60 2.42
N TYR A 42 1.48 -6.08 1.20
CA TYR A 42 0.26 -6.07 0.41
C TYR A 42 -0.27 -7.47 0.10
N VAL A 43 0.62 -8.40 -0.24
CA VAL A 43 0.25 -9.82 -0.43
C VAL A 43 -0.30 -10.41 0.86
N ALA A 44 0.29 -10.08 2.02
CA ALA A 44 -0.19 -10.58 3.31
C ALA A 44 -1.58 -10.03 3.69
N GLU A 45 -1.95 -8.85 3.22
CA GLU A 45 -3.25 -8.23 3.47
C GLU A 45 -4.33 -8.75 2.52
N LEU A 46 -4.00 -8.93 1.24
CA LEU A 46 -4.94 -9.41 0.24
C LEU A 46 -5.29 -10.88 0.36
N LEU A 47 -4.34 -11.72 0.79
CA LEU A 47 -4.57 -13.14 0.85
C LEU A 47 -5.46 -13.49 2.07
N PRO A 48 -6.56 -14.24 1.85
CA PRO A 48 -7.40 -14.70 2.95
C PRO A 48 -6.60 -15.66 3.84
N THR A 49 -6.92 -15.66 5.14
CA THR A 49 -6.13 -16.33 6.19
C THR A 49 -5.87 -17.81 5.91
N VAL A 50 -6.82 -18.51 5.28
CA VAL A 50 -6.74 -19.95 4.93
C VAL A 50 -5.61 -20.30 3.96
N VAL A 51 -5.22 -19.38 3.06
CA VAL A 51 -4.18 -19.61 2.04
C VAL A 51 -3.02 -18.63 2.13
N ARG A 52 -3.08 -17.66 3.04
CA ARG A 52 -2.07 -16.61 3.21
C ARG A 52 -0.66 -17.17 3.37
N ALA A 53 -0.48 -18.16 4.24
CA ALA A 53 0.84 -18.77 4.48
C ALA A 53 1.41 -19.41 3.20
N GLN A 54 0.57 -20.12 2.42
CA GLN A 54 0.97 -20.76 1.18
C GLN A 54 1.28 -19.74 0.07
N GLY A 55 0.47 -18.69 -0.06
CA GLY A 55 0.70 -17.64 -1.06
C GLY A 55 1.96 -16.84 -0.77
N VAL A 56 2.20 -16.47 0.49
CA VAL A 56 3.44 -15.79 0.91
C VAL A 56 4.66 -16.70 0.69
N ALA A 57 4.56 -18.00 0.99
CA ALA A 57 5.62 -18.95 0.69
C ALA A 57 5.93 -19.02 -0.83
N GLY A 58 4.90 -18.99 -1.68
CA GLY A 58 5.06 -18.92 -3.14
C GLY A 58 5.84 -17.69 -3.61
N VAL A 59 5.56 -16.52 -3.02
CA VAL A 59 6.31 -15.28 -3.32
C VAL A 59 7.77 -15.42 -2.89
N HIS A 60 8.05 -16.01 -1.74
CA HIS A 60 9.44 -16.24 -1.29
C HIS A 60 10.18 -17.21 -2.21
N ILE A 61 9.54 -18.29 -2.67
CA ILE A 61 10.15 -19.24 -3.61
C ILE A 61 10.51 -18.53 -4.93
N ALA A 62 9.62 -17.68 -5.46
CA ALA A 62 9.92 -16.86 -6.62
C ALA A 62 11.09 -15.88 -6.35
N GLY A 63 11.15 -15.30 -5.16
CA GLY A 63 12.28 -14.49 -4.68
C GLY A 63 13.59 -15.27 -4.67
N TYR A 64 13.61 -16.50 -4.16
CA TYR A 64 14.79 -17.36 -4.19
C TYR A 64 15.22 -17.71 -5.61
N LEU A 65 14.27 -17.95 -6.52
CA LEU A 65 14.58 -18.18 -7.92
C LEU A 65 15.30 -16.96 -8.53
N SER A 66 14.86 -15.74 -8.21
CA SER A 66 15.57 -14.52 -8.63
C SER A 66 17.00 -14.43 -8.05
N ALA A 67 17.19 -14.88 -6.81
CA ALA A 67 18.51 -14.90 -6.17
C ALA A 67 19.45 -15.92 -6.84
N LEU A 68 18.93 -17.05 -7.33
CA LEU A 68 19.70 -18.03 -8.12
C LEU A 68 20.17 -17.44 -9.46
N PHE A 69 19.38 -16.55 -10.07
CA PHE A 69 19.78 -15.84 -11.30
C PHE A 69 20.80 -14.71 -11.07
N SER A 70 20.92 -14.20 -9.84
CA SER A 70 21.85 -13.12 -9.49
C SER A 70 23.30 -13.35 -9.98
N PRO A 71 23.98 -14.48 -9.69
CA PRO A 71 25.34 -14.71 -10.16
C PRO A 71 25.45 -14.77 -11.69
N VAL A 72 24.42 -15.25 -12.40
CA VAL A 72 24.40 -15.29 -13.88
C VAL A 72 24.38 -13.87 -14.45
N ILE A 73 23.57 -12.98 -13.86
CA ILE A 73 23.48 -11.57 -14.26
C ILE A 73 24.78 -10.83 -13.96
N VAL A 74 25.39 -11.09 -12.79
CA VAL A 74 26.68 -10.50 -12.42
C VAL A 74 27.80 -10.97 -13.33
N TYR A 75 27.81 -12.25 -13.72
CA TYR A 75 28.79 -12.80 -14.66
C TYR A 75 28.72 -12.10 -16.03
N LEU A 76 27.53 -11.75 -16.50
CA LEU A 76 27.34 -10.93 -17.71
C LEU A 76 28.02 -9.54 -17.62
N GLY A 77 28.23 -9.02 -16.41
CA GLY A 77 28.93 -7.77 -16.14
C GLY A 77 30.43 -7.81 -16.41
N THR A 78 31.02 -8.99 -16.65
CA THR A 78 32.43 -9.12 -17.06
C THR A 78 32.71 -8.49 -18.43
N LEU A 79 31.71 -8.41 -19.32
CA LEU A 79 31.81 -7.74 -20.61
C LEU A 79 31.75 -6.22 -20.48
N SER A 80 30.86 -5.72 -19.62
CA SER A 80 30.75 -4.29 -19.30
C SER A 80 29.99 -4.10 -17.98
N PRO A 81 30.42 -3.18 -17.10
CA PRO A 81 29.77 -2.93 -15.81
C PRO A 81 28.35 -2.35 -15.95
N LEU A 82 27.97 -1.86 -17.13
CA LEU A 82 26.65 -1.31 -17.39
C LEU A 82 25.61 -2.41 -17.70
N VAL A 83 26.05 -3.56 -18.23
CA VAL A 83 25.14 -4.64 -18.69
C VAL A 83 24.21 -5.14 -17.58
N PRO A 84 24.68 -5.42 -16.35
CA PRO A 84 23.80 -5.88 -15.27
C PRO A 84 22.76 -4.82 -14.88
N LEU A 85 23.13 -3.53 -14.92
CA LEU A 85 22.23 -2.42 -14.61
C LEU A 85 21.11 -2.32 -15.65
N VAL A 86 21.42 -2.52 -16.94
CA VAL A 86 20.42 -2.52 -18.02
C VAL A 86 19.45 -3.70 -17.87
N VAL A 87 19.99 -4.91 -17.68
CA VAL A 87 19.18 -6.13 -17.56
C VAL A 87 18.21 -6.03 -16.38
N LEU A 88 18.70 -5.61 -15.21
CA LEU A 88 17.86 -5.41 -14.03
C LEU A 88 16.88 -4.24 -14.22
N GLY A 89 17.30 -3.17 -14.88
CA GLY A 89 16.46 -2.02 -15.20
C GLY A 89 15.26 -2.42 -16.06
N VAL A 90 15.49 -3.10 -17.18
CA VAL A 90 14.44 -3.59 -18.08
C VAL A 90 13.52 -4.58 -17.37
N ALA A 91 14.07 -5.55 -16.62
CA ALA A 91 13.27 -6.50 -15.86
C ALA A 91 12.36 -5.80 -14.84
N SER A 92 12.84 -4.76 -14.16
CA SER A 92 12.04 -3.99 -13.19
C SER A 92 10.95 -3.14 -13.85
N VAL A 93 11.17 -2.64 -15.07
CA VAL A 93 10.14 -1.94 -15.85
C VAL A 93 9.03 -2.91 -16.25
N ILE A 94 9.38 -4.08 -16.78
CA ILE A 94 8.42 -5.13 -17.12
C ILE A 94 7.61 -5.54 -15.89
N GLY A 95 8.28 -5.84 -14.77
CA GLY A 95 7.60 -6.17 -13.51
C GLY A 95 6.69 -5.05 -13.01
N GLY A 96 7.09 -3.80 -13.20
CA GLY A 96 6.26 -2.63 -12.89
C GLY A 96 5.00 -2.55 -13.76
N PHE A 97 5.09 -2.84 -15.06
CA PHE A 97 3.92 -2.90 -15.95
C PHE A 97 2.99 -4.07 -15.60
N VAL A 98 3.54 -5.24 -15.27
CA VAL A 98 2.75 -6.38 -14.80
C VAL A 98 2.02 -6.02 -13.50
N ALA A 99 2.66 -5.26 -12.60
CA ALA A 99 2.02 -4.77 -11.38
C ALA A 99 0.87 -3.78 -11.66
N LEU A 100 0.87 -3.06 -12.78
CA LEU A 100 -0.24 -2.19 -13.16
C LEU A 100 -1.46 -2.96 -13.67
N ILE A 101 -1.27 -4.20 -14.13
CA ILE A 101 -2.35 -5.10 -14.57
C ILE A 101 -3.11 -5.67 -13.36
N LEU A 102 -2.56 -5.57 -12.15
CA LEU A 102 -3.27 -6.01 -10.96
C LEU A 102 -4.56 -5.20 -10.77
N PRO A 103 -5.65 -5.87 -10.39
CA PRO A 103 -6.89 -5.18 -10.06
C PRO A 103 -6.63 -4.23 -8.88
N GLU A 104 -7.18 -3.03 -8.99
CA GLU A 104 -7.06 -1.99 -7.97
C GLU A 104 -7.91 -2.36 -6.76
N THR A 105 -7.31 -2.25 -5.57
CA THR A 105 -7.95 -2.63 -4.30
C THR A 105 -8.53 -1.43 -3.55
N LEU A 106 -8.25 -0.20 -4.00
CA LEU A 106 -8.76 1.00 -3.34
C LEU A 106 -10.29 1.06 -3.37
N HIS A 107 -10.89 1.34 -2.21
CA HIS A 107 -12.34 1.43 -2.01
C HIS A 107 -13.13 0.15 -2.32
N ARG A 108 -12.47 -1.01 -2.26
CA ARG A 108 -13.12 -2.33 -2.36
C ARG A 108 -12.92 -3.10 -1.07
N ASP A 109 -13.93 -3.87 -0.68
CA ASP A 109 -13.81 -4.79 0.44
C ASP A 109 -12.84 -5.92 0.08
N LEU A 110 -11.84 -6.15 0.94
CA LEU A 110 -10.88 -7.21 0.73
C LEU A 110 -11.56 -8.58 0.93
N PRO A 111 -11.29 -9.55 0.04
CA PRO A 111 -11.91 -10.86 0.10
C PRO A 111 -11.57 -11.56 1.42
N GLN A 112 -12.60 -11.92 2.19
CA GLN A 112 -12.43 -12.66 3.45
C GLN A 112 -12.45 -14.18 3.23
N THR A 113 -13.13 -14.62 2.16
CA THR A 113 -13.24 -16.04 1.80
C THR A 113 -12.57 -16.33 0.46
N LEU A 114 -12.28 -17.61 0.21
CA LEU A 114 -11.69 -18.05 -1.05
C LEU A 114 -12.61 -17.76 -2.26
N ALA A 115 -13.92 -17.95 -2.07
CA ALA A 115 -14.93 -17.69 -3.09
C ALA A 115 -15.03 -16.20 -3.47
N ASP A 116 -14.82 -15.30 -2.51
CA ASP A 116 -14.76 -13.85 -2.80
C ASP A 116 -13.52 -13.52 -3.62
N GLY A 117 -12.38 -14.14 -3.32
CA GLY A 117 -11.13 -13.99 -4.07
C GLY A 117 -11.26 -14.43 -5.54
N GLU A 118 -12.03 -15.48 -5.81
CA GLU A 118 -12.28 -15.97 -7.19
C GLU A 118 -13.14 -15.00 -8.03
N ASN A 119 -13.95 -14.17 -7.38
CA ASN A 119 -14.78 -13.17 -8.05
C ASN A 119 -14.15 -11.76 -8.05
N PHE A 120 -13.07 -11.57 -7.30
CA PHE A 120 -12.36 -10.31 -7.20
C PHE A 120 -11.71 -9.92 -8.55
N GLY A 121 -11.95 -8.68 -8.99
CA GLY A 121 -11.31 -8.12 -10.20
C GLY A 121 -11.94 -8.50 -11.55
N LYS A 122 -12.97 -9.36 -11.61
CA LYS A 122 -13.63 -9.76 -12.88
C LYS A 122 -14.27 -8.59 -13.65
N GLU A 123 -14.71 -7.56 -12.94
CA GLU A 123 -15.43 -6.41 -13.51
C GLU A 123 -14.53 -5.18 -13.69
N GLN A 124 -13.25 -5.27 -13.32
CA GLN A 124 -12.33 -4.14 -13.38
C GLN A 124 -11.53 -4.13 -14.69
N ALA A 125 -11.33 -2.94 -15.26
CA ALA A 125 -10.42 -2.77 -16.38
C ALA A 125 -8.96 -2.82 -15.90
N PHE A 126 -8.08 -3.43 -16.70
CA PHE A 126 -6.66 -3.64 -16.38
C PHE A 126 -5.83 -2.36 -16.14
N PHE A 127 -6.36 -1.17 -16.43
CA PHE A 127 -5.67 0.12 -16.22
C PHE A 127 -6.59 1.15 -15.54
N TYR A 128 -7.23 0.74 -14.45
CA TYR A 128 -8.11 1.60 -13.68
C TYR A 128 -7.30 2.39 -12.63
N PHE A 129 -7.18 3.71 -12.83
CA PHE A 129 -6.46 4.61 -11.91
C PHE A 129 -7.43 5.54 -11.17
N PRO A 130 -7.93 5.16 -9.97
CA PRO A 130 -8.84 5.99 -9.18
C PRO A 130 -8.18 7.29 -8.70
N CYS A 131 -6.85 7.40 -8.70
CA CYS A 131 -6.14 8.62 -8.33
C CYS A 131 -6.25 9.74 -9.38
N ILE A 132 -6.52 9.38 -10.65
CA ILE A 132 -6.63 10.33 -11.77
C ILE A 132 -8.10 10.67 -12.03
N THR A 133 -8.97 9.69 -11.86
CA THR A 133 -10.42 9.90 -11.89
C THR A 133 -10.86 10.42 -10.53
N LYS A 134 -10.99 11.74 -10.39
CA LYS A 134 -11.70 12.34 -9.25
C LYS A 134 -13.18 11.96 -9.33
N ASP A 135 -13.52 10.76 -8.89
CA ASP A 135 -14.90 10.41 -8.62
C ASP A 135 -15.27 10.95 -7.24
N ALA A 136 -16.08 12.00 -7.26
CA ALA A 136 -16.77 12.49 -6.08
C ALA A 136 -17.85 11.47 -5.67
N GLN A 137 -17.48 10.42 -4.94
CA GLN A 137 -18.38 9.59 -4.14
C GLN A 137 -17.69 9.26 -2.81
N SER A 138 -17.80 10.13 -1.81
CA SER A 138 -18.84 10.07 -0.79
C SER A 138 -19.03 8.65 -0.24
N SER A 139 -18.40 8.40 0.91
CA SER A 139 -19.00 7.70 2.05
C SER A 139 -20.06 6.64 1.70
N GLN A 140 -19.65 5.39 1.47
CA GLN A 140 -20.53 4.29 1.89
C GLN A 140 -20.32 4.13 3.40
N PRO A 141 -21.28 4.54 4.26
CA PRO A 141 -21.21 4.13 5.66
C PRO A 141 -21.32 2.60 5.70
N LEU A 142 -20.50 2.00 6.56
CA LEU A 142 -20.69 0.64 7.06
C LEU A 142 -22.18 0.36 7.18
N ALA A 143 -22.67 -0.66 6.47
CA ALA A 143 -23.95 -1.28 6.76
C ALA A 143 -23.82 -2.01 8.11
N LEU A 144 -23.84 -1.23 9.20
CA LEU A 144 -24.17 -1.74 10.51
C LEU A 144 -25.64 -2.16 10.42
N GLY A 145 -25.92 -3.46 10.61
CA GLY A 145 -27.25 -4.02 10.45
C GLY A 145 -28.30 -3.26 11.26
N GLU A 146 -29.26 -2.65 10.56
CA GLU A 146 -30.43 -2.05 11.18
C GLU A 146 -31.53 -3.10 11.29
N PHE A 147 -31.65 -3.63 12.51
CA PHE A 147 -32.85 -4.27 13.03
C PHE A 147 -33.98 -3.21 13.08
N GLY A 148 -35.10 -3.43 12.38
CA GLY A 148 -36.43 -2.98 12.81
C GLY A 148 -36.98 -1.62 12.35
N GLN A 149 -38.01 -1.70 11.49
CA GLN A 149 -39.32 -1.00 11.57
C GLN A 149 -39.45 0.50 11.18
N GLN A 150 -40.16 0.73 10.05
CA GLN A 150 -40.81 1.97 9.57
C GLN A 150 -41.99 2.45 10.48
N PRO A 151 -42.70 3.59 10.21
CA PRO A 151 -42.34 4.90 9.61
C PRO A 151 -43.00 6.13 10.35
N SER A 152 -42.59 7.39 10.07
CA SER A 152 -43.50 8.57 10.02
C SER A 152 -42.80 9.94 9.73
N PHE A 153 -43.30 10.61 8.68
CA PHE A 153 -43.66 12.03 8.58
C PHE A 153 -42.91 13.12 9.40
N ILE A 154 -42.26 14.09 8.71
CA ILE A 154 -42.44 15.57 8.79
C ILE A 154 -41.19 16.34 8.30
N ARG A 155 -41.44 17.33 7.45
CA ARG A 155 -40.52 18.27 6.78
C ARG A 155 -40.19 19.47 7.68
N HIS A 156 -38.92 19.83 7.92
CA HIS A 156 -38.55 21.19 8.37
C HIS A 156 -37.08 21.59 8.05
N ARG A 157 -36.90 22.90 7.89
CA ARG A 157 -35.80 23.73 7.32
C ARG A 157 -34.34 23.47 7.76
N PRO A 158 -33.34 23.92 6.97
CA PRO A 158 -31.93 23.90 7.39
C PRO A 158 -31.62 25.07 8.34
N GLN A 159 -30.92 24.79 9.43
CA GLN A 159 -30.24 25.80 10.24
C GLN A 159 -28.74 25.50 10.28
N LEU A 160 -27.96 26.48 9.82
CA LEU A 160 -26.52 26.59 10.04
C LEU A 160 -26.20 26.55 11.54
N ARG A 161 -25.31 25.66 11.96
CA ARG A 161 -24.57 25.85 13.21
C ARG A 161 -23.18 25.20 13.17
N ALA A 162 -22.19 26.07 13.26
CA ALA A 162 -20.78 25.75 13.37
C ALA A 162 -20.43 25.13 14.73
N SER A 163 -19.30 24.39 14.73
CA SER A 163 -18.31 24.21 15.80
C SER A 163 -18.79 23.76 17.19
N LEU A 164 -18.31 22.58 17.65
CA LEU A 164 -17.91 22.21 19.03
C LEU A 164 -17.96 20.69 19.23
N ARG A 165 -16.91 19.97 18.82
CA ARG A 165 -16.68 18.58 19.28
C ARG A 165 -15.20 18.32 19.58
N GLY A 166 -14.54 19.33 20.15
CA GLY A 166 -13.20 19.25 20.73
C GLY A 166 -13.18 19.36 22.27
N GLU A 167 -14.33 19.61 22.91
CA GLU A 167 -14.39 19.86 24.36
C GLU A 167 -14.56 18.60 25.23
N THR A 168 -14.85 17.44 24.65
CA THR A 168 -15.13 16.23 25.46
C THR A 168 -13.87 15.48 25.90
N TYR A 169 -12.71 15.73 25.27
CA TYR A 169 -11.46 15.00 25.57
C TYR A 169 -10.60 15.67 26.65
N ARG A 170 -10.83 16.97 26.92
CA ARG A 170 -10.07 17.72 27.93
C ARG A 170 -10.63 17.53 29.35
N SER A 171 -11.86 17.03 29.46
CA SER A 171 -12.61 16.91 30.73
C SER A 171 -12.33 15.61 31.49
N SER A 172 -11.82 14.57 30.83
CA SER A 172 -11.54 13.25 31.42
C SER A 172 -10.13 13.13 32.03
N LEU A 173 -9.18 13.99 31.65
CA LEU A 173 -7.81 13.98 32.20
C LEU A 173 -7.61 14.84 33.46
N ILE A 174 -8.59 15.66 33.84
CA ILE A 174 -8.56 16.47 35.08
C ILE A 174 -9.30 15.76 36.22
N ARG A 175 -10.20 14.80 35.93
CA ARG A 175 -10.97 14.08 36.94
C ARG A 175 -10.20 12.95 37.62
N HIS A 176 -9.23 12.33 36.94
CA HIS A 176 -8.47 11.21 37.51
C HIS A 176 -7.23 11.61 38.32
N ARG A 177 -6.89 12.93 38.37
CA ARG A 177 -5.76 13.44 39.15
C ARG A 177 -6.16 14.16 40.45
N ARG A 178 -7.44 14.07 40.87
CA ARG A 178 -7.95 14.63 42.15
C ARG A 178 -8.37 13.58 43.18
N GLU A 179 -8.37 12.28 42.87
CA GLU A 179 -8.73 11.23 43.84
C GLU A 179 -7.57 10.78 44.75
N VAL A 180 -6.37 11.35 44.61
CA VAL A 180 -5.17 10.94 45.40
C VAL A 180 -4.74 11.99 46.43
N LEU A 181 -5.50 13.07 46.63
CA LEU A 181 -5.08 14.13 47.54
C LEU A 181 -6.27 14.76 48.28
N CYS A 182 -6.79 14.06 49.30
CA CYS A 182 -7.46 14.61 50.49
C CYS A 182 -8.02 13.46 51.36
N ILE A 183 -7.19 12.84 52.21
CA ILE A 183 -7.66 12.29 53.49
C ILE A 183 -7.39 13.37 54.52
N PRO A 184 -8.40 14.12 55.00
CA PRO A 184 -8.23 14.97 56.17
C PRO A 184 -8.30 14.12 57.44
N VAL A 185 -7.34 14.42 58.30
CA VAL A 185 -7.22 14.09 59.72
C VAL A 185 -8.33 14.80 60.53
N VAL A 186 -8.52 14.36 61.78
CA VAL A 186 -9.37 14.89 62.88
C VAL A 186 -10.71 14.13 62.99
N GLU A 187 -11.01 13.40 64.06
CA GLU A 187 -10.78 13.61 65.50
C GLU A 187 -10.40 12.31 66.22
#